data_AF-A0A183L935-F1
#
_entry.id   AF-A0A183L935-F1
#
_cell.length_a   1.000
_cell.length_b   1.000
_cell.length_c   1.000
_cell.angle_alpha   90.00
_cell.angle_beta   90.00
_cell.angle_gamma   90.00
#
_symmetry.space_group_name_H-M   'P 1'
#
loop_
_entity.id
_entity.type
_entity.pdbx_description
1 polymer ?
#
loop_
_entity_poly.entity_id
_entity_poly.type
_entity_poly.pdbx_seq_one_letter_code
_entity_poly.pdbx_strand_id
1 'polypeptide(L)'
;MWETGRVFQIAAEMKRYNLEVLAINETHWTKVGQQRLTTGELLLYSGHEEENAPHTHTQGVALMLSKQVQNALIGSESHGPRIIKAYCGTKKEDISMNVIPCYAPTNDYNEDAKDQFYDRLQ
;
A
#
# COMPACT_ATOMS: atom_id res chain seq x y z
N MET A 1 -16.34 -0.27 5.02
CA MET A 1 -17.19 -0.08 3.82
C MET A 1 -17.40 1.41 3.43
N TRP A 2 -16.87 2.38 4.19
CA TRP A 2 -17.00 3.83 3.95
C TRP A 2 -15.98 4.42 2.95
N GLU A 3 -15.07 3.60 2.39
CA GLU A 3 -13.97 4.08 1.52
C GLU A 3 -14.17 3.76 0.03
N THR A 4 -15.19 2.97 -0.32
CA THR A 4 -15.35 2.43 -1.68
C THR A 4 -15.47 3.53 -2.73
N GLY A 5 -16.16 4.63 -2.44
CA GLY A 5 -16.32 5.76 -3.37
C GLY A 5 -15.00 6.50 -3.66
N ARG A 6 -14.15 6.71 -2.64
CA ARG A 6 -12.84 7.36 -2.80
C ARG A 6 -11.88 6.49 -3.60
N VAL A 7 -11.91 5.18 -3.37
CA VAL A 7 -11.06 4.24 -4.13
C VAL A 7 -11.39 4.23 -5.62
N PHE A 8 -12.67 4.34 -6.00
CA PHE A 8 -13.04 4.43 -7.41
C PHE A 8 -12.57 5.74 -8.07
N GLN A 9 -12.56 6.86 -7.34
CA GLN A 9 -12.00 8.10 -7.85
C GLN A 9 -10.48 7.97 -8.07
N ILE A 10 -9.77 7.35 -7.14
CA ILE A 10 -8.33 7.07 -7.27
C ILE A 10 -8.07 6.16 -8.47
N ALA A 11 -8.85 5.10 -8.66
CA ALA A 11 -8.74 4.22 -9.82
C ALA A 11 -9.00 4.96 -11.15
N ALA A 12 -9.97 5.89 -11.16
CA ALA A 12 -10.23 6.73 -12.32
C ALA A 12 -9.03 7.64 -12.65
N GLU A 13 -8.41 8.26 -11.64
CA GLU A 13 -7.20 9.08 -11.84
C GLU A 13 -5.98 8.23 -12.24
N MET A 14 -5.78 7.06 -11.65
CA MET A 14 -4.75 6.09 -12.06
C MET A 14 -4.88 5.77 -13.55
N LYS A 15 -6.10 5.49 -14.02
CA LYS A 15 -6.39 5.26 -15.44
C LYS A 15 -6.18 6.52 -16.29
N ARG A 16 -6.61 7.69 -15.81
CA ARG A 16 -6.47 8.98 -16.51
C ARG A 16 -5.01 9.31 -16.79
N TYR A 17 -4.13 9.06 -15.83
CA TYR A 17 -2.68 9.26 -15.98
C TYR A 17 -1.94 8.06 -16.58
N ASN A 18 -2.66 7.00 -16.97
CA ASN A 18 -2.09 5.77 -17.52
C ASN A 18 -0.98 5.17 -16.61
N LEU A 19 -1.25 5.15 -15.30
CA LEU A 19 -0.36 4.58 -14.30
C LEU A 19 -0.65 3.09 -14.14
N GLU A 20 0.42 2.30 -14.05
CA GLU A 20 0.34 0.85 -13.86
C GLU A 20 0.44 0.44 -12.38
N VAL A 21 1.07 1.29 -11.58
CA VAL A 21 1.27 1.14 -10.13
C VAL A 21 1.05 2.50 -9.48
N LEU A 22 0.25 2.55 -8.41
CA LEU A 22 0.01 3.76 -7.63
C LEU A 22 0.11 3.45 -6.13
N ALA A 23 1.06 4.10 -5.46
CA ALA A 23 1.18 4.08 -4.00
C ALA A 23 0.24 5.11 -3.38
N ILE A 24 -0.42 4.74 -2.29
CA ILE A 24 -1.37 5.57 -1.55
C ILE A 24 -0.97 5.54 -0.08
N ASN A 25 -0.75 6.71 0.51
CA ASN A 25 -0.47 6.87 1.93
C ASN A 25 -1.70 7.43 2.65
N GLU A 26 -1.74 7.27 3.97
CA GLU A 26 -2.83 7.76 4.83
C GLU A 26 -4.20 7.24 4.39
N THR A 27 -4.27 5.94 4.11
CA THR A 27 -5.53 5.31 3.66
C THR A 27 -6.58 5.28 4.77
N HIS A 28 -6.13 5.24 6.03
CA HIS A 28 -6.95 5.07 7.24
C HIS A 28 -7.65 3.71 7.30
N TRP A 29 -7.19 2.75 6.50
CA TRP A 29 -7.74 1.40 6.49
C TRP A 29 -7.25 0.67 7.73
N THR A 30 -8.05 -0.28 8.20
CA THR A 30 -7.65 -1.18 9.27
C THR A 30 -7.23 -2.53 8.70
N LYS A 31 -6.30 -3.20 9.37
CA LYS A 31 -5.78 -4.54 9.04
C LYS A 31 -4.97 -4.57 7.74
N VAL A 32 -4.43 -5.75 7.46
CA VAL A 32 -3.75 -6.09 6.21
C VAL A 32 -4.69 -6.87 5.32
N GLY A 33 -4.67 -6.60 4.02
CA GLY A 33 -5.49 -7.36 3.09
C GLY A 33 -5.29 -6.96 1.64
N GLN A 34 -6.12 -7.57 0.80
CA GLN A 34 -6.19 -7.29 -0.62
C GLN A 34 -7.65 -7.22 -1.07
N GLN A 35 -7.94 -6.31 -1.98
CA GLN A 35 -9.26 -6.14 -2.56
C GLN A 35 -9.14 -5.91 -4.07
N ARG A 36 -9.90 -6.67 -4.85
CA ARG A 36 -10.06 -6.42 -6.29
C ARG A 36 -11.24 -5.49 -6.51
N LEU A 37 -11.03 -4.42 -7.26
CA LEU A 37 -12.10 -3.50 -7.65
C LEU A 37 -12.92 -4.10 -8.79
N THR A 38 -14.16 -3.63 -8.97
CA THR A 38 -15.01 -4.04 -10.08
C THR A 38 -14.46 -3.60 -11.44
N THR A 39 -13.70 -2.51 -11.47
CA THR A 39 -12.92 -2.02 -12.63
C THR A 39 -11.73 -2.93 -12.95
N GLY A 40 -11.28 -3.70 -11.96
CA GLY A 40 -10.36 -4.83 -12.07
C GLY A 40 -8.92 -4.54 -11.64
N GLU A 41 -8.63 -3.36 -11.11
CA GLU A 41 -7.41 -3.07 -10.34
C GLU A 41 -7.39 -3.89 -9.04
N LEU A 42 -6.19 -4.25 -8.59
CA LEU A 42 -5.95 -4.93 -7.33
C LEU A 42 -5.37 -3.92 -6.36
N LEU A 43 -5.97 -3.82 -5.19
CA LEU A 43 -5.51 -2.98 -4.10
C LEU A 43 -4.94 -3.85 -3.00
N LEU A 44 -3.65 -3.71 -2.72
CA LEU A 44 -2.99 -4.26 -1.54
C LEU A 44 -2.99 -3.18 -0.47
N TYR A 45 -3.32 -3.51 0.77
CA TYR A 45 -3.36 -2.51 1.83
C TYR A 45 -2.85 -3.06 3.15
N SER A 46 -2.31 -2.15 3.94
CA SER A 46 -1.91 -2.36 5.30
C SER A 46 -2.33 -1.18 6.14
N GLY A 47 -2.72 -1.45 7.36
CA GLY A 47 -3.33 -0.50 8.27
C GLY A 47 -3.33 -1.02 9.69
N HIS A 48 -3.72 -0.17 10.63
CA HIS A 48 -3.67 -0.51 12.06
C HIS A 48 -4.69 -1.63 12.39
N GLU A 49 -4.39 -2.50 13.36
CA GLU A 49 -5.29 -3.60 13.72
C GLU A 49 -6.51 -3.13 14.52
N GLU A 50 -6.33 -2.10 15.35
CA GLU A 50 -7.38 -1.56 16.23
C GLU A 50 -8.09 -0.33 15.62
N GLU A 51 -9.42 -0.36 15.61
CA GLU A 51 -10.30 0.70 15.09
C GLU A 51 -10.36 1.95 16.01
N ASN A 52 -9.96 1.82 17.28
CA ASN A 52 -10.16 2.83 18.34
C ASN A 52 -8.87 3.28 19.06
N ALA A 53 -7.69 3.01 18.50
CA ALA A 53 -6.45 3.39 19.16
C ALA A 53 -6.33 4.94 19.23
N PRO A 54 -6.18 5.53 20.43
CA PRO A 54 -6.03 6.98 20.55
C PRO A 54 -4.75 7.39 19.81
N HIS A 55 -4.86 8.41 18.95
CA HIS A 55 -3.77 8.97 18.12
C HIS A 55 -3.47 8.27 16.76
N THR A 56 -4.31 7.33 16.28
CA THR A 56 -4.02 6.53 15.06
C THR A 56 -4.80 6.89 13.79
N HIS A 57 -5.50 8.03 13.73
CA HIS A 57 -6.31 8.41 12.58
C HIS A 57 -5.51 8.81 11.31
N THR A 58 -4.19 8.58 11.26
CA THR A 58 -3.29 8.99 10.15
C THR A 58 -2.27 7.90 9.80
N GLN A 59 -2.73 6.66 9.72
CA GLN A 59 -1.91 5.51 9.35
C GLN A 59 -2.55 4.73 8.19
N GLY A 60 -1.75 3.86 7.58
CA GLY A 60 -2.18 3.02 6.48
C GLY A 60 -1.48 3.37 5.18
N VAL A 61 -1.08 2.33 4.47
CA VAL A 61 -0.53 2.41 3.13
C VAL A 61 -1.26 1.43 2.23
N ALA A 62 -1.35 1.76 0.96
CA ALA A 62 -1.87 0.85 -0.04
C ALA A 62 -1.10 0.97 -1.36
N LEU A 63 -1.19 -0.09 -2.15
CA LEU A 63 -0.66 -0.20 -3.49
C LEU A 63 -1.77 -0.62 -4.43
N MET A 64 -2.12 0.25 -5.37
CA MET A 64 -3.08 -0.05 -6.43
C MET A 64 -2.32 -0.50 -7.69
N LEU A 65 -2.70 -1.66 -8.21
CA LEU A 65 -2.07 -2.33 -9.33
C LEU A 65 -3.05 -2.52 -10.48
N SER A 66 -2.63 -2.15 -11.68
CA SER A 66 -3.38 -2.43 -12.90
C SER A 66 -3.51 -3.94 -13.16
N LYS A 67 -4.38 -4.33 -14.10
CA LYS A 67 -4.47 -5.73 -14.54
C LYS A 67 -3.16 -6.26 -15.13
N GLN A 68 -2.37 -5.39 -15.77
CA GLN A 68 -1.12 -5.80 -16.39
C GLN A 68 -0.07 -6.14 -15.33
N VAL A 69 0.07 -5.31 -14.29
CA VAL A 69 1.03 -5.56 -13.21
C VAL A 69 0.58 -6.70 -12.31
N GLN A 70 -0.73 -6.89 -12.12
CA GLN A 70 -1.27 -8.02 -11.37
C GLN A 70 -0.77 -9.37 -11.89
N ASN A 71 -0.71 -9.56 -13.21
CA ASN A 71 -0.23 -10.81 -13.80
C ASN A 71 1.26 -11.05 -13.58
N ALA A 72 2.01 -9.98 -13.28
CA ALA A 72 3.42 -10.04 -12.96
C ALA A 72 3.67 -10.02 -11.44
N LEU A 73 2.65 -9.84 -10.59
CA LEU A 73 2.83 -9.84 -9.14
C LEU A 73 3.20 -11.25 -8.67
N ILE A 74 4.38 -11.39 -8.09
CA ILE A 74 4.91 -12.63 -7.53
C ILE A 74 4.40 -12.82 -6.10
N GLY A 75 4.34 -11.74 -5.32
CA GLY A 75 3.87 -11.76 -3.95
C GLY A 75 3.88 -10.39 -3.30
N SER A 76 3.31 -10.30 -2.11
CA SER A 76 3.34 -9.09 -1.29
C SER A 76 3.33 -9.42 0.19
N GLU A 77 3.99 -8.59 0.97
CA GLU A 77 4.04 -8.68 2.43
C GLU A 77 3.84 -7.29 3.04
N SER A 78 3.40 -7.26 4.30
CA SER A 78 3.29 -6.03 5.07
C SER A 78 4.19 -6.09 6.30
N HIS A 79 4.86 -4.98 6.58
CA HIS A 79 5.78 -4.82 7.70
C HIS A 79 5.23 -3.78 8.70
N GLY A 80 4.00 -4.04 9.15
CA GLY A 80 3.21 -3.10 9.97
C GLY A 80 2.38 -2.11 9.13
N PRO A 81 1.65 -1.19 9.77
CA PRO A 81 0.62 -0.36 9.13
C PRO A 81 1.16 0.68 8.13
N ARG A 82 2.49 0.85 8.06
CA ARG A 82 3.16 1.92 7.31
C ARG A 82 4.03 1.42 6.17
N ILE A 83 4.13 0.10 5.97
CA ILE A 83 5.01 -0.50 4.94
C ILE A 83 4.32 -1.70 4.29
N ILE A 84 4.28 -1.70 2.96
CA ILE A 84 4.04 -2.88 2.12
C ILE A 84 5.27 -3.11 1.25
N LYS A 85 5.60 -4.36 0.97
CA LYS A 85 6.62 -4.76 0.00
C LYS A 85 5.96 -5.67 -1.02
N ALA A 86 5.90 -5.24 -2.27
CA ALA A 86 5.34 -6.01 -3.37
C ALA A 86 6.44 -6.39 -4.35
N TYR A 87 6.44 -7.66 -4.74
CA TYR A 87 7.42 -8.27 -5.64
C TYR A 87 6.76 -8.49 -6.99
N CYS A 88 7.26 -7.87 -8.05
CA CYS A 88 6.73 -7.99 -9.41
C CYS A 88 7.80 -8.56 -10.34
N GLY A 89 7.46 -9.55 -11.15
CA GLY A 89 8.28 -9.94 -12.29
C GLY A 89 8.32 -8.84 -13.34
N THR A 90 9.36 -8.85 -14.16
CA THR A 90 9.43 -8.00 -15.35
C THR A 90 9.39 -8.84 -16.60
N LYS A 91 9.30 -8.18 -17.78
CA LYS A 91 9.36 -8.88 -19.07
C LYS A 91 10.71 -9.53 -19.35
N LYS A 92 11.78 -9.07 -18.67
CA LYS A 92 13.09 -9.69 -18.79
C LYS A 92 13.17 -10.81 -17.75
N GLU A 93 13.33 -12.02 -18.27
CA GLU A 93 13.57 -13.21 -17.45
C GLU A 93 14.73 -12.93 -16.47
N ASP A 94 14.58 -13.40 -15.23
CA ASP A 94 15.48 -13.17 -14.09
C ASP A 94 15.56 -11.75 -13.52
N ILE A 95 14.78 -10.78 -14.02
CA ILE A 95 14.65 -9.46 -13.39
C ILE A 95 13.29 -9.33 -12.71
N SER A 96 13.32 -9.05 -11.41
CA SER A 96 12.17 -8.62 -10.62
C SER A 96 12.29 -7.15 -10.23
N MET A 97 11.15 -6.52 -9.98
CA MET A 97 10.99 -5.17 -9.48
C MET A 97 10.26 -5.22 -8.14
N ASN A 98 10.84 -4.57 -7.13
CA ASN A 98 10.21 -4.43 -5.83
C ASN A 98 9.60 -3.04 -5.70
N VAL A 99 8.37 -2.98 -5.21
CA VAL A 99 7.66 -1.72 -4.92
C VAL A 99 7.37 -1.65 -3.44
N ILE A 100 7.85 -0.58 -2.80
CA ILE A 100 7.76 -0.41 -1.34
C ILE A 100 7.05 0.90 -1.03
N PRO A 101 5.70 0.95 -1.04
CA PRO A 101 5.00 2.10 -0.50
C PRO A 101 5.22 2.14 1.01
N CYS A 102 5.71 3.28 1.49
CA CYS A 102 5.91 3.52 2.90
C CYS A 102 5.54 4.95 3.28
N TYR A 103 5.13 5.12 4.53
CA TYR A 103 4.87 6.44 5.10
C TYR A 103 5.63 6.60 6.42
N ALA A 104 6.71 7.37 6.37
CA ALA A 104 7.59 7.61 7.50
C ALA A 104 6.83 8.24 8.69
N PRO A 105 7.18 7.88 9.93
CA PRO A 105 6.66 8.55 11.12
C PRO A 105 6.99 10.05 11.10
N THR A 106 6.09 10.88 11.63
CA THR A 106 6.33 12.33 11.78
C THR A 106 7.29 12.61 12.94
N ASN A 107 7.76 13.85 13.05
CA ASN A 107 8.70 14.25 14.11
C ASN A 107 8.18 14.01 15.54
N ASP A 108 6.86 14.00 15.73
CA ASP A 108 6.20 13.80 17.01
C ASP A 108 6.27 12.35 17.52
N TYR A 109 6.69 11.40 16.69
CA TYR A 109 6.96 10.03 17.14
C TYR A 109 8.21 9.98 18.00
N ASN A 110 8.23 9.08 18.99
CA ASN A 110 9.44 8.82 19.76
C ASN A 110 10.53 8.19 18.87
N GLU A 111 11.80 8.34 19.28
CA GLU A 111 12.95 7.87 18.50
C GLU A 111 12.92 6.35 18.32
N ASP A 112 12.58 5.58 19.35
CA ASP A 112 12.48 4.11 19.24
C ASP A 112 11.50 3.65 18.15
N ALA A 113 10.37 4.33 17.98
CA ALA A 113 9.38 4.03 16.95
C ALA A 113 9.86 4.43 15.56
N LYS A 114 10.68 5.49 15.45
CA LYS A 114 11.34 5.87 14.19
C LYS A 114 12.39 4.83 13.81
N ASP A 115 13.24 4.43 14.75
CA ASP A 115 14.29 3.43 14.54
C ASP A 115 13.67 2.09 14.11
N GLN A 116 12.64 1.61 14.82
CA GLN A 116 11.91 0.41 14.43
C GLN A 116 11.31 0.48 13.03
N PHE A 117 10.87 1.66 12.58
CA PHE A 117 10.35 1.83 11.22
C PHE A 117 11.47 1.70 10.18
N TYR A 118 12.62 2.34 10.41
CA TYR A 118 13.75 2.30 9.49
C TYR A 118 14.41 0.91 9.44
N ASP A 119 14.48 0.21 10.57
CA ASP A 119 14.98 -1.17 10.64
C ASP A 119 14.11 -2.13 9.80
N ARG A 120 12.79 -1.92 9.80
CA ARG A 120 11.85 -2.72 8.98
C ARG A 120 11.88 -2.35 7.49
N LEU A 121 12.36 -1.15 7.16
CA LEU A 121 12.40 -0.67 5.78
C LEU A 121 13.62 -1.22 5.00
N GLN A 122 14.72 -1.54 5.69
CA GLN A 122 15.91 -2.16 5.09
C GLN A 122 15.61 -3.54 4.48
#